data_AF-A0A3D6EDB5-F1
#
_entry.id   AF-A0A3D6EDB5-F1
#
_cell.length_a   1.000
_cell.length_b   1.000
_cell.length_c   1.000
_cell.angle_alpha   90.00
_cell.angle_beta   90.00
_cell.angle_gamma   90.00
#
_symmetry.space_group_name_H-M   'P 1'
#
loop_
_entity.id
_entity.type
_entity.pdbx_description
1 polymer ?
#
loop_
_entity_poly.entity_id
_entity_poly.type
_entity_poly.pdbx_seq_one_letter_code
_entity_poly.pdbx_strand_id
1 'polypeptide(L)'
;DQPSPWINDYGTFSVMPVSGDLKVSYKDRGVRFSHKNEIARPDYYKVQFDNGIVTELSASRTGAVLDITFTPGEEQYFIVDAYHGGCRLAIDRQNRRVTGYTKNNCGGVPSNFANYFVLEFSHPIKDQGIQINDDLFPGKLVGEHDRVCAYLQFDVPEGEKLTVRVASSFIGEEQAWLNFDREVKNKTVADLKTESAKLWNSMMGRIVAEGGNEEQMKTFYSCLYRVLLFPREFYEFDKS
;
A
#
# COMPACT_ATOMS: atom_id res chain seq x y z
N ASP A 1 0.80 8.14 7.22
CA ASP A 1 0.71 8.46 8.67
C ASP A 1 0.17 9.84 9.03
N GLN A 2 -0.30 10.60 8.05
CA GLN A 2 -0.82 11.95 8.17
C GLN A 2 -2.07 12.08 9.08
N PRO A 3 -2.00 12.85 10.18
CA PRO A 3 -3.17 13.13 11.02
C PRO A 3 -4.05 14.27 10.50
N SER A 4 -3.48 15.17 9.67
CA SER A 4 -4.21 16.28 9.04
C SER A 4 -3.45 16.85 7.84
N PRO A 5 -4.12 17.60 6.93
CA PRO A 5 -3.44 18.35 5.86
C PRO A 5 -2.41 19.37 6.36
N TRP A 6 -2.55 19.88 7.58
CA TRP A 6 -1.67 20.92 8.14
C TRP A 6 -0.39 20.36 8.76
N ILE A 7 -0.48 19.18 9.38
CA ILE A 7 0.67 18.47 9.95
C ILE A 7 1.43 17.71 8.85
N ASN A 8 0.72 17.27 7.81
CA ASN A 8 1.27 16.52 6.68
C ASN A 8 1.85 15.15 7.12
N ASP A 9 2.53 14.44 6.22
CA ASP A 9 2.87 13.02 6.38
C ASP A 9 4.34 12.75 6.73
N TYR A 10 4.62 11.50 7.14
CA TYR A 10 5.95 10.96 7.33
C TYR A 10 6.00 9.45 7.06
N GLY A 11 7.17 8.92 6.69
CA GLY A 11 7.37 7.49 6.50
C GLY A 11 6.49 6.90 5.38
N THR A 12 6.18 7.70 4.36
CA THR A 12 5.22 7.38 3.31
C THR A 12 5.93 6.82 2.08
N PHE A 13 5.37 5.76 1.52
CA PHE A 13 5.64 5.30 0.17
C PHE A 13 4.30 5.01 -0.51
N SER A 14 4.30 4.84 -1.83
CA SER A 14 3.07 4.48 -2.55
C SER A 14 3.33 3.38 -3.56
N VAL A 15 2.25 2.71 -3.93
CA VAL A 15 2.23 1.73 -4.99
C VAL A 15 1.15 2.08 -6.01
N MET A 16 1.39 1.80 -7.29
CA MET A 16 0.42 2.11 -8.35
C MET A 16 0.52 1.08 -9.48
N PRO A 17 -0.55 0.33 -9.79
CA PRO A 17 -0.59 -0.44 -11.04
C PRO A 17 -0.78 0.48 -12.25
N VAL A 18 -0.16 0.12 -13.36
CA VAL A 18 -0.22 0.85 -14.63
C VAL A 18 -0.44 -0.17 -15.75
N SER A 19 -1.33 0.17 -16.68
CA SER A 19 -1.60 -0.58 -17.91
C SER A 19 -1.29 0.29 -19.12
N GLY A 20 -0.71 -0.32 -20.16
CA GLY A 20 -0.32 0.37 -21.39
C GLY A 20 1.04 1.04 -21.24
N ASP A 21 1.17 2.30 -21.65
CA ASP A 21 2.46 3.01 -21.58
C ASP A 21 3.03 3.09 -20.15
N LEU A 22 4.32 2.79 -20.01
CA LEU A 22 5.02 2.91 -18.73
C LEU A 22 5.07 4.37 -18.25
N LYS A 23 4.37 4.65 -17.14
CA LYS A 23 4.37 5.96 -16.46
C LYS A 23 4.84 5.81 -15.02
N VAL A 24 6.12 6.11 -14.77
CA VAL A 24 6.73 5.98 -13.43
C VAL A 24 6.56 7.26 -12.59
N SER A 25 6.70 8.43 -13.22
CA SER A 25 6.61 9.74 -12.57
C SER A 25 5.23 9.98 -11.94
N TYR A 26 5.22 10.50 -10.71
CA TYR A 26 4.00 10.87 -10.00
C TYR A 26 3.20 11.98 -10.70
N LYS A 27 3.86 12.75 -11.57
CA LYS A 27 3.24 13.83 -12.36
C LYS A 27 2.34 13.26 -13.46
N ASP A 28 2.63 12.05 -13.95
CA ASP A 28 2.06 11.51 -15.19
C ASP A 28 1.26 10.22 -14.96
N ARG A 29 1.51 9.48 -13.87
CA ARG A 29 0.90 8.17 -13.59
C ARG A 29 -0.51 8.22 -12.99
N GLY A 30 -1.09 9.40 -12.85
CA GLY A 30 -2.46 9.55 -12.35
C GLY A 30 -3.47 8.94 -13.32
N VAL A 31 -4.41 8.16 -12.78
CA VAL A 31 -5.49 7.54 -13.56
C VAL A 31 -6.83 8.00 -13.01
N ARG A 32 -7.74 8.37 -13.90
CA ARG A 32 -9.09 8.80 -13.54
C ARG A 32 -9.92 7.63 -13.03
N PHE A 33 -10.80 7.92 -12.08
CA PHE A 33 -11.84 7.01 -11.62
C PHE A 33 -13.10 7.79 -11.25
N SER A 34 -14.19 7.07 -10.96
CA SER A 34 -15.45 7.63 -10.47
C SER A 34 -15.85 6.96 -9.16
N HIS A 35 -16.46 7.71 -8.24
CA HIS A 35 -17.04 7.15 -7.01
C HIS A 35 -18.13 6.10 -7.26
N LYS A 36 -18.72 6.05 -8.46
CA LYS A 36 -19.65 4.97 -8.86
C LYS A 36 -18.96 3.60 -8.93
N ASN A 37 -17.65 3.60 -9.15
CA ASN A 37 -16.80 2.42 -9.30
C ASN A 37 -15.84 2.26 -8.12
N GLU A 38 -16.16 2.90 -6.98
CA GLU A 38 -15.36 2.88 -5.76
C GLU A 38 -16.17 2.27 -4.62
N ILE A 39 -15.51 1.42 -3.84
CA ILE A 39 -16.00 0.92 -2.57
C ILE A 39 -14.96 1.29 -1.52
N ALA A 40 -15.34 2.14 -0.57
CA ALA A 40 -14.50 2.52 0.56
C ALA A 40 -15.15 2.07 1.88
N ARG A 41 -14.52 1.11 2.55
CA ARG A 41 -14.93 0.61 3.87
C ARG A 41 -13.72 0.49 4.80
N PRO A 42 -13.91 0.53 6.13
CA PRO A 42 -12.81 0.41 7.09
C PRO A 42 -11.98 -0.88 6.94
N ASP A 43 -12.59 -1.95 6.45
CA ASP A 43 -11.98 -3.28 6.27
C ASP A 43 -11.45 -3.55 4.86
N TYR A 44 -11.81 -2.73 3.86
CA TYR A 44 -11.59 -3.04 2.45
C TYR A 44 -11.83 -1.83 1.55
N TYR A 45 -10.93 -1.65 0.60
CA TYR A 45 -11.06 -0.67 -0.46
C TYR A 45 -10.99 -1.35 -1.83
N LYS A 46 -11.83 -0.90 -2.76
CA LYS A 46 -11.79 -1.31 -4.17
C LYS A 46 -12.05 -0.12 -5.07
N VAL A 47 -11.29 -0.02 -6.15
CA VAL A 47 -11.53 0.94 -7.22
C VAL A 47 -11.36 0.28 -8.58
N GLN A 48 -12.25 0.62 -9.52
CA GLN A 48 -12.04 0.38 -10.94
C GLN A 48 -11.77 1.72 -11.63
N PHE A 49 -10.60 1.82 -12.25
CA PHE A 49 -10.15 2.99 -12.98
C PHE A 49 -10.78 3.05 -14.38
N ASP A 50 -10.82 4.26 -14.96
CA ASP A 50 -11.38 4.51 -16.31
C ASP A 50 -10.65 3.72 -17.41
N ASN A 51 -9.37 3.36 -17.18
CA ASN A 51 -8.57 2.58 -18.12
C ASN A 51 -8.77 1.06 -17.99
N GLY A 52 -9.61 0.58 -17.07
CA GLY A 52 -9.94 -0.84 -16.93
C GLY A 52 -9.24 -1.57 -15.79
N ILE A 53 -8.19 -0.99 -15.18
CA ILE A 53 -7.53 -1.60 -14.02
C ILE A 53 -8.51 -1.66 -12.85
N VAL A 54 -8.51 -2.80 -12.14
CA VAL A 54 -9.22 -2.97 -10.87
C VAL A 54 -8.21 -3.25 -9.77
N THR A 55 -8.26 -2.46 -8.69
CA THR A 55 -7.43 -2.66 -7.50
C THR A 55 -8.32 -2.90 -6.29
N GLU A 56 -8.02 -3.94 -5.53
CA GLU A 56 -8.64 -4.27 -4.26
C GLU A 56 -7.56 -4.30 -3.18
N LEU A 57 -7.85 -3.83 -1.96
CA LEU A 57 -6.90 -3.89 -0.86
C LEU A 57 -7.60 -4.01 0.50
N SER A 58 -6.95 -4.73 1.40
CA SER A 58 -7.29 -4.79 2.82
C SER A 58 -6.00 -4.73 3.64
N ALA A 59 -6.07 -4.03 4.77
CA ALA A 59 -4.93 -3.79 5.64
C ALA A 59 -5.01 -4.64 6.92
N SER A 60 -3.84 -5.07 7.38
CA SER A 60 -3.59 -5.48 8.75
C SER A 60 -3.10 -4.27 9.55
N ARG A 61 -2.47 -4.48 10.71
CA ARG A 61 -1.96 -3.37 11.51
C ARG A 61 -0.71 -2.73 10.90
N THR A 62 0.22 -3.55 10.42
CA THR A 62 1.54 -3.11 9.91
C THR A 62 1.77 -3.48 8.44
N GLY A 63 0.74 -4.03 7.77
CA GLY A 63 0.81 -4.46 6.38
C GLY A 63 -0.52 -4.37 5.65
N ALA A 64 -0.50 -4.78 4.39
CA ALA A 64 -1.67 -4.88 3.55
C ALA A 64 -1.49 -5.98 2.49
N VAL A 65 -2.60 -6.43 1.94
CA VAL A 65 -2.63 -7.25 0.73
C VAL A 65 -3.45 -6.50 -0.31
N LEU A 66 -2.92 -6.44 -1.52
CA LEU A 66 -3.57 -5.86 -2.69
C LEU A 66 -3.76 -6.94 -3.75
N ASP A 67 -4.88 -6.91 -4.45
CA ASP A 67 -5.09 -7.66 -5.68
C ASP A 67 -5.32 -6.70 -6.84
N ILE A 68 -4.59 -6.91 -7.94
CA ILE A 68 -4.67 -6.08 -9.15
C ILE A 68 -5.13 -6.94 -10.31
N THR A 69 -6.21 -6.50 -10.96
CA THR A 69 -6.62 -7.00 -12.28
C THR A 69 -6.19 -5.97 -13.31
N PHE A 70 -5.26 -6.35 -14.20
CA PHE A 70 -4.79 -5.49 -15.27
C PHE A 70 -5.78 -5.44 -16.44
N THR A 71 -5.68 -4.38 -17.25
CA THR A 71 -6.48 -4.24 -18.47
C THR A 71 -6.05 -5.30 -19.49
N PRO A 72 -6.99 -6.10 -20.04
CA PRO A 72 -6.65 -7.15 -21.00
C PRO A 72 -5.95 -6.61 -22.24
N GLY A 73 -4.90 -7.30 -22.70
CA GLY A 73 -4.14 -6.95 -23.91
C GLY A 73 -3.16 -5.79 -23.77
N GLU A 74 -3.11 -5.15 -22.60
CA GLU A 74 -2.20 -4.04 -22.31
C GLU A 74 -0.94 -4.53 -21.57
N GLU A 75 0.16 -3.80 -21.71
CA GLU A 75 1.36 -4.01 -20.89
C GLU A 75 1.04 -3.79 -19.40
N GLN A 76 1.64 -4.58 -18.51
CA GLN A 76 1.26 -4.64 -17.11
C GLN A 76 2.43 -4.23 -16.22
N TYR A 77 2.31 -3.08 -15.56
CA TYR A 77 3.35 -2.53 -14.71
C TYR A 77 2.83 -2.30 -13.28
N PHE A 78 3.74 -2.41 -12.32
CA PHE A 78 3.54 -2.02 -10.94
C PHE A 78 4.65 -1.07 -10.52
N ILE A 79 4.27 0.11 -10.03
CA ILE A 79 5.19 1.15 -9.59
C ILE A 79 5.28 1.12 -8.07
N VAL A 80 6.49 1.19 -7.54
CA VAL A 80 6.77 1.45 -6.12
C VAL A 80 7.50 2.80 -6.03
N ASP A 81 6.89 3.79 -5.39
CA ASP A 81 7.46 5.13 -5.21
C ASP A 81 7.82 5.33 -3.74
N ALA A 82 9.12 5.42 -3.44
CA ALA A 82 9.65 5.60 -2.10
C ALA A 82 9.71 7.06 -1.64
N TYR A 83 9.05 7.96 -2.37
CA TYR A 83 8.96 9.40 -2.10
C TYR A 83 10.32 10.12 -2.12
N HIS A 84 10.33 11.39 -1.72
CA HIS A 84 11.50 12.26 -1.66
C HIS A 84 12.08 12.32 -0.23
N GLY A 85 13.22 13.00 -0.01
CA GLY A 85 13.79 13.17 1.32
C GLY A 85 14.81 12.10 1.71
N GLY A 86 15.30 11.33 0.74
CA GLY A 86 16.28 10.27 0.93
C GLY A 86 15.62 8.91 1.09
N CYS A 87 15.73 8.08 0.05
CA CYS A 87 15.10 6.77 0.00
C CYS A 87 15.96 5.76 -0.75
N ARG A 88 15.67 4.48 -0.52
CA ARG A 88 16.30 3.35 -1.21
C ARG A 88 15.25 2.34 -1.65
N LEU A 89 15.46 1.75 -2.83
CA LEU A 89 14.72 0.61 -3.34
C LEU A 89 15.69 -0.46 -3.84
N ALA A 90 15.35 -1.72 -3.60
CA ALA A 90 16.04 -2.89 -4.13
C ALA A 90 15.03 -3.92 -4.62
N ILE A 91 15.26 -4.43 -5.84
CA ILE A 91 14.42 -5.41 -6.50
C ILE A 91 15.13 -6.77 -6.48
N ASP A 92 14.48 -7.76 -5.91
CA ASP A 92 14.90 -9.16 -5.94
C ASP A 92 13.95 -9.94 -6.86
N ARG A 93 14.39 -10.16 -8.10
CA ARG A 93 13.61 -10.89 -9.11
C ARG A 93 13.38 -12.34 -8.75
N GLN A 94 14.38 -12.99 -8.14
CA GLN A 94 14.34 -14.43 -7.87
C GLN A 94 13.28 -14.75 -6.83
N ASN A 95 13.21 -13.93 -5.78
CA ASN A 95 12.23 -14.09 -4.72
C ASN A 95 10.93 -13.31 -4.94
N ARG A 96 10.81 -12.58 -6.07
CA ARG A 96 9.67 -11.70 -6.39
C ARG A 96 9.41 -10.67 -5.30
N ARG A 97 10.45 -9.94 -4.92
CA ARG A 97 10.41 -9.02 -3.78
C ARG A 97 10.95 -7.64 -4.14
N VAL A 98 10.44 -6.65 -3.42
CA VAL A 98 11.02 -5.31 -3.36
C VAL A 98 11.20 -4.95 -1.90
N THR A 99 12.39 -4.48 -1.55
CA THR A 99 12.65 -3.90 -0.22
C THR A 99 13.11 -2.48 -0.38
N GLY A 100 12.87 -1.66 0.65
CA GLY A 100 13.27 -0.27 0.60
C GLY A 100 13.05 0.45 1.90
N TYR A 101 13.45 1.71 1.91
CA TYR A 101 13.12 2.61 2.99
C TYR A 101 12.82 4.01 2.45
N THR A 102 12.02 4.76 3.19
CA THR A 102 11.74 6.17 2.97
C THR A 102 12.04 6.98 4.23
N LYS A 103 12.56 8.19 4.05
CA LYS A 103 12.85 9.14 5.14
C LYS A 103 12.01 10.41 5.05
N ASN A 104 11.04 10.47 4.12
CA ASN A 104 10.18 11.64 3.97
C ASN A 104 9.47 11.93 5.29
N ASN A 105 9.47 13.19 5.72
CA ASN A 105 8.83 13.62 6.96
C ASN A 105 8.61 15.13 6.95
N CYS A 106 7.79 15.60 7.90
CA CYS A 106 7.51 17.03 8.12
C CYS A 106 8.01 17.52 9.49
N GLY A 107 9.16 17.02 9.93
CA GLY A 107 9.77 17.35 11.22
C GLY A 107 9.34 16.43 12.37
N GLY A 108 9.91 16.65 13.56
CA GLY A 108 9.59 15.87 14.76
C GLY A 108 10.15 14.44 14.79
N VAL A 109 11.14 14.15 13.94
CA VAL A 109 11.76 12.81 13.84
C VAL A 109 13.26 12.87 14.19
N PRO A 110 13.85 11.77 14.71
CA PRO A 110 15.28 11.69 14.94
C PRO A 110 16.07 11.65 13.62
N SER A 111 17.37 11.93 13.67
CA SER A 111 18.24 12.00 12.48
C SER A 111 18.36 10.68 11.71
N ASN A 112 18.12 9.56 12.37
CA ASN A 112 18.14 8.21 11.80
C ASN A 112 16.75 7.68 11.43
N PHE A 113 15.71 8.52 11.43
CA PHE A 113 14.36 8.13 11.07
C PHE A 113 14.28 7.52 9.68
N ALA A 114 13.58 6.40 9.57
CA ALA A 114 13.19 5.78 8.31
C ALA A 114 11.97 4.86 8.54
N ASN A 115 11.12 4.73 7.52
CA ASN A 115 10.17 3.62 7.43
C ASN A 115 10.72 2.60 6.41
N TYR A 116 10.96 1.37 6.86
CA TYR A 116 11.46 0.25 6.06
C TYR A 116 10.26 -0.57 5.58
N PHE A 117 10.15 -0.80 4.28
CA PHE A 117 9.04 -1.55 3.69
C PHE A 117 9.54 -2.73 2.87
N VAL A 118 8.70 -3.78 2.84
CA VAL A 118 8.94 -5.01 2.09
C VAL A 118 7.68 -5.39 1.32
N LEU A 119 7.86 -5.80 0.08
CA LEU A 119 6.80 -6.24 -0.81
C LEU A 119 7.13 -7.61 -1.38
N GLU A 120 6.12 -8.46 -1.54
CA GLU A 120 6.20 -9.74 -2.24
C GLU A 120 5.09 -9.83 -3.29
N PHE A 121 5.45 -10.31 -4.48
CA PHE A 121 4.57 -10.44 -5.64
C PHE A 121 4.24 -11.91 -5.91
N SER A 122 2.98 -12.17 -6.25
CA SER A 122 2.49 -13.51 -6.61
C SER A 122 3.05 -14.05 -7.94
N HIS A 123 3.35 -13.16 -8.89
CA HIS A 123 3.77 -13.52 -10.25
C HIS A 123 5.23 -13.16 -10.53
N PRO A 124 5.93 -13.91 -11.42
CA PRO A 124 7.31 -13.60 -11.82
C PRO A 124 7.45 -12.20 -12.40
N ILE A 125 8.54 -11.51 -12.04
CA ILE A 125 8.90 -10.19 -12.57
C ILE A 125 9.53 -10.37 -13.96
N LYS A 126 8.81 -9.97 -15.02
CA LYS A 126 9.22 -10.07 -16.44
C LYS A 126 10.37 -9.13 -16.75
N ASP A 127 10.22 -7.87 -16.36
CA ASP A 127 11.24 -6.82 -16.48
C ASP A 127 11.10 -5.84 -15.31
N GLN A 128 12.11 -5.01 -15.10
CA GLN A 128 12.11 -4.04 -14.02
C GLN A 128 13.11 -2.92 -14.30
N GLY A 129 12.98 -1.83 -13.57
CA GLY A 129 13.99 -0.79 -13.55
C GLY A 129 13.76 0.22 -12.44
N ILE A 130 14.69 1.14 -12.33
CA ILE A 130 14.69 2.18 -11.30
C ILE A 130 14.62 3.53 -11.98
N GLN A 131 13.75 4.41 -11.49
CA GLN A 131 13.81 5.84 -11.78
C GLN A 131 14.47 6.56 -10.61
N ILE A 132 15.48 7.38 -10.89
CA ILE A 132 16.11 8.27 -9.92
C ILE A 132 15.79 9.71 -10.34
N ASN A 133 15.06 10.44 -9.48
CA ASN A 133 14.46 11.71 -9.83
C ASN A 133 13.60 11.58 -11.12
N ASP A 134 14.04 12.13 -12.25
CA ASP A 134 13.34 12.05 -13.54
C ASP A 134 14.00 11.04 -14.51
N ASP A 135 15.22 10.55 -14.22
CA ASP A 135 15.98 9.67 -15.11
C ASP A 135 15.62 8.18 -14.90
N LEU A 136 15.26 7.50 -15.99
CA LEU A 136 14.89 6.10 -15.98
C LEU A 136 16.09 5.20 -16.33
N PHE A 137 16.33 4.18 -15.51
CA PHE A 137 17.38 3.18 -15.69
C PHE A 137 16.74 1.77 -15.82
N PRO A 138 16.35 1.35 -17.03
CA PRO A 138 15.86 -0.01 -17.29
C PRO A 138 16.87 -1.08 -16.86
N GLY A 139 16.39 -2.20 -16.33
CA GLY A 139 17.21 -3.32 -15.84
C GLY A 139 17.90 -3.08 -14.49
N LYS A 140 18.01 -1.83 -14.02
CA LYS A 140 18.63 -1.50 -12.73
C LYS A 140 17.83 -2.11 -11.57
N LEU A 141 18.52 -2.74 -10.62
CA LEU A 141 17.89 -3.44 -9.49
C LEU A 141 17.88 -2.64 -8.20
N VAL A 142 18.79 -1.68 -8.05
CA VAL A 142 18.95 -0.91 -6.81
C VAL A 142 19.06 0.57 -7.13
N GLY A 143 18.34 1.39 -6.38
CA GLY A 143 18.45 2.85 -6.39
C GLY A 143 18.48 3.42 -4.99
N GLU A 144 19.32 4.42 -4.78
CA GLU A 144 19.39 5.20 -3.55
C GLU A 144 19.67 6.65 -3.91
N HIS A 145 18.75 7.55 -3.56
CA HIS A 145 18.85 8.98 -3.88
C HIS A 145 17.84 9.77 -3.03
N ASP A 146 17.73 11.07 -3.28
CA ASP A 146 16.65 11.89 -2.72
C ASP A 146 15.26 11.32 -3.06
N ARG A 147 15.02 10.98 -4.33
CA ARG A 147 13.78 10.36 -4.81
C ARG A 147 14.07 9.17 -5.71
N VAL A 148 13.45 8.03 -5.40
CA VAL A 148 13.61 6.76 -6.13
C VAL A 148 12.24 6.10 -6.33
N CYS A 149 11.96 5.69 -7.56
CA CYS A 149 10.84 4.80 -7.88
C CYS A 149 11.37 3.52 -8.53
N ALA A 150 10.64 2.42 -8.39
CA ALA A 150 10.84 1.19 -9.13
C ALA A 150 9.63 0.92 -10.02
N TYR A 151 9.86 0.42 -11.24
CA TYR A 151 8.82 -0.25 -12.01
C TYR A 151 9.12 -1.74 -12.07
N LEU A 152 8.07 -2.54 -12.05
CA LEU A 152 8.10 -3.98 -12.28
C LEU A 152 7.07 -4.29 -13.37
N GLN A 153 7.48 -5.02 -14.39
CA GLN A 153 6.61 -5.50 -15.46
C GLN A 153 6.23 -6.96 -15.20
N PHE A 154 4.99 -7.31 -15.52
CA PHE A 154 4.45 -8.65 -15.37
C PHE A 154 3.74 -9.10 -16.66
N ASP A 155 3.53 -10.42 -16.78
CA ASP A 155 2.65 -11.04 -17.76
C ASP A 155 1.61 -11.88 -17.00
N VAL A 156 0.74 -11.23 -16.23
CA VAL A 156 -0.33 -11.91 -15.49
C VAL A 156 -1.35 -12.44 -16.51
N PRO A 157 -1.68 -13.74 -16.48
CA PRO A 157 -2.67 -14.32 -17.38
C PRO A 157 -4.04 -13.66 -17.24
N GLU A 158 -4.79 -13.58 -18.35
CA GLU A 158 -6.16 -13.07 -18.33
C GLU A 158 -7.04 -13.91 -17.38
N GLY A 159 -7.81 -13.23 -16.53
CA GLY A 159 -8.62 -13.87 -15.48
C GLY A 159 -7.89 -14.11 -14.16
N GLU A 160 -6.56 -13.96 -14.12
CA GLU A 160 -5.78 -13.97 -12.88
C GLU A 160 -5.56 -12.55 -12.33
N LYS A 161 -5.08 -12.47 -11.09
CA LYS A 161 -4.77 -11.20 -10.42
C LYS A 161 -3.33 -11.20 -9.93
N LEU A 162 -2.65 -10.05 -10.03
CA LEU A 162 -1.41 -9.83 -9.29
C LEU A 162 -1.75 -9.55 -7.82
N THR A 163 -1.57 -10.54 -6.95
CA THR A 163 -1.52 -10.30 -5.51
C THR A 163 -0.18 -9.70 -5.10
N VAL A 164 -0.21 -8.62 -4.35
CA VAL A 164 0.94 -7.94 -3.73
C VAL A 164 0.73 -7.92 -2.22
N ARG A 165 1.71 -8.43 -1.49
CA ARG A 165 1.73 -8.40 -0.03
C ARG A 165 2.76 -7.37 0.41
N VAL A 166 2.40 -6.52 1.35
CA VAL A 166 3.26 -5.43 1.82
C VAL A 166 3.25 -5.38 3.34
N ALA A 167 4.40 -5.11 3.94
CA ALA A 167 4.52 -4.73 5.34
C ALA A 167 5.60 -3.66 5.51
N SER A 168 5.57 -2.97 6.65
CA SER A 168 6.57 -1.95 6.96
C SER A 168 6.92 -1.91 8.45
N SER A 169 8.00 -1.23 8.79
CA SER A 169 8.53 -1.09 10.15
C SER A 169 9.32 0.19 10.30
N PHE A 170 9.22 0.82 11.47
CA PHE A 170 10.07 1.95 11.85
C PHE A 170 11.38 1.51 12.55
N ILE A 171 11.54 0.20 12.81
CA ILE A 171 12.74 -0.36 13.47
C ILE A 171 13.80 -0.74 12.44
N GLY A 172 13.42 -1.45 11.38
CA GLY A 172 14.37 -1.95 10.37
C GLY A 172 13.76 -2.95 9.39
N GLU A 173 14.53 -3.31 8.36
CA GLU A 173 14.10 -4.28 7.34
C GLU A 173 13.81 -5.67 7.94
N GLU A 174 14.60 -6.14 8.91
CA GLU A 174 14.35 -7.42 9.58
C GLU A 174 12.98 -7.42 10.28
N GLN A 175 12.65 -6.33 10.98
CA GLN A 175 11.36 -6.19 11.64
C GLN A 175 10.21 -6.06 10.64
N ALA A 176 10.42 -5.38 9.50
CA ALA A 176 9.44 -5.33 8.42
C ALA A 176 9.12 -6.74 7.87
N TRP A 177 10.12 -7.62 7.76
CA TRP A 177 9.91 -9.03 7.42
C TRP A 177 9.19 -9.82 8.51
N LEU A 178 9.42 -9.52 9.80
CA LEU A 178 8.65 -10.13 10.90
C LEU A 178 7.18 -9.73 10.87
N ASN A 179 6.91 -8.44 10.64
CA ASN A 179 5.57 -7.93 10.44
C ASN A 179 4.92 -8.60 9.22
N PHE A 180 5.67 -8.73 8.12
CA PHE A 180 5.22 -9.43 6.91
C PHE A 180 4.80 -10.87 7.21
N ASP A 181 5.71 -11.64 7.82
CA ASP A 181 5.53 -13.06 8.09
C ASP A 181 4.36 -13.33 9.03
N ARG A 182 4.16 -12.44 10.01
CA ARG A 182 3.08 -12.53 11.00
C ARG A 182 1.72 -12.13 10.42
N GLU A 183 1.66 -11.05 9.66
CA GLU A 183 0.39 -10.38 9.36
C GLU A 183 -0.13 -10.61 7.94
N VAL A 184 0.74 -10.79 6.93
CA VAL A 184 0.30 -10.82 5.52
C VAL A 184 0.79 -12.02 4.71
N LYS A 185 1.82 -12.73 5.17
CA LYS A 185 2.34 -13.91 4.46
C LYS A 185 1.24 -14.94 4.22
N ASN A 186 1.13 -15.39 2.97
CA ASN A 186 0.10 -16.33 2.50
C ASN A 186 -1.36 -15.86 2.69
N LYS A 187 -1.61 -14.62 3.12
CA LYS A 187 -2.96 -14.05 3.20
C LYS A 187 -3.44 -13.58 1.84
N THR A 188 -4.75 -13.58 1.67
CA THR A 188 -5.47 -12.95 0.55
C THR A 188 -6.14 -11.65 1.03
N VAL A 189 -6.61 -10.83 0.09
CA VAL A 189 -7.45 -9.66 0.42
C VAL A 189 -8.70 -10.09 1.21
N ALA A 190 -9.30 -11.24 0.85
CA ALA A 190 -10.49 -11.75 1.52
C ALA A 190 -10.24 -12.15 2.99
N ASP A 191 -9.07 -12.72 3.29
CA ASP A 191 -8.68 -13.07 4.65
C ASP A 191 -8.57 -11.81 5.52
N LEU A 192 -7.77 -10.83 5.07
CA LEU A 192 -7.58 -9.58 5.81
C LEU A 192 -8.86 -8.75 5.92
N LYS A 193 -9.70 -8.75 4.87
CA LYS A 193 -11.03 -8.14 4.93
C LYS A 193 -11.87 -8.75 6.05
N THR A 194 -11.88 -10.07 6.16
CA THR A 194 -12.66 -10.78 7.18
C THR A 194 -12.12 -10.50 8.59
N GLU A 195 -10.81 -10.53 8.77
CA GLU A 195 -10.13 -10.25 10.04
C GLU A 195 -10.35 -8.79 10.47
N SER A 196 -10.19 -7.84 9.55
CA SER A 196 -10.40 -6.41 9.80
C SER A 196 -11.86 -6.10 10.09
N ALA A 197 -12.81 -6.68 9.35
CA ALA A 197 -14.24 -6.52 9.62
C ALA A 197 -14.62 -7.05 11.01
N LYS A 198 -14.04 -8.19 11.44
CA LYS A 198 -14.25 -8.72 12.80
C LYS A 198 -13.73 -7.76 13.86
N LEU A 199 -12.55 -7.17 13.67
CA LEU A 199 -11.98 -6.17 14.58
C LEU A 199 -12.86 -4.92 14.65
N TRP A 200 -13.24 -4.36 13.51
CA TRP A 200 -14.11 -3.19 13.45
C TRP A 200 -15.46 -3.45 14.11
N ASN A 201 -16.12 -4.57 13.82
CA ASN A 201 -17.39 -4.92 14.46
C ASN A 201 -17.25 -5.10 15.97
N SER A 202 -16.13 -5.68 16.45
CA SER A 202 -15.87 -5.80 17.88
C SER A 202 -15.70 -4.44 18.56
N MET A 203 -15.04 -3.49 17.90
CA MET A 203 -14.84 -2.14 18.44
C MET A 203 -16.11 -1.29 18.37
N MET A 204 -16.79 -1.30 17.23
CA MET A 204 -18.03 -0.54 17.01
C MET A 204 -19.19 -1.09 17.83
N GLY A 205 -19.27 -2.41 18.03
CA GLY A 205 -20.29 -3.07 18.84
C GLY A 205 -20.22 -2.78 20.33
N ARG A 206 -19.19 -2.05 20.81
CA ARG A 206 -19.13 -1.58 22.20
C ARG A 206 -20.17 -0.50 22.51
N ILE A 207 -20.69 0.18 21.48
CA ILE A 207 -21.79 1.13 21.61
C ILE A 207 -22.88 0.72 20.62
N VAL A 208 -24.04 0.33 21.16
CA VAL A 208 -25.21 -0.05 20.38
C VAL A 208 -26.15 1.16 20.30
N ALA A 209 -26.31 1.71 19.10
CA ALA A 209 -27.24 2.81 18.83
C ALA A 209 -28.58 2.25 18.33
N GLU A 210 -29.69 2.66 18.94
CA GLU A 210 -31.05 2.19 18.62
C GLU A 210 -32.01 3.38 18.43
N GLY A 211 -33.13 3.14 17.75
CA GLY A 211 -34.23 4.11 17.63
C GLY A 211 -34.02 5.29 16.66
N GLY A 212 -32.92 5.31 15.90
CA GLY A 212 -32.63 6.30 14.86
C GLY A 212 -32.88 5.80 13.42
N ASN A 213 -32.88 6.72 12.47
CA ASN A 213 -32.95 6.39 11.05
C ASN A 213 -31.58 6.02 10.45
N GLU A 214 -31.56 5.54 9.21
CA GLU A 214 -30.33 5.07 8.53
C GLU A 214 -29.24 6.16 8.45
N GLU A 215 -29.60 7.41 8.16
CA GLU A 215 -28.66 8.52 8.06
C GLU A 215 -28.02 8.87 9.41
N GLN A 216 -28.80 8.80 10.49
CA GLN A 216 -28.29 8.94 11.85
C GLN A 216 -27.33 7.81 12.21
N MET A 217 -27.64 6.57 11.82
CA MET A 217 -26.74 5.42 12.07
C MET A 217 -25.43 5.55 11.28
N LYS A 218 -25.50 5.93 9.99
CA LYS A 218 -24.32 6.22 9.17
C LYS A 218 -23.47 7.31 9.80
N THR A 219 -24.08 8.41 10.22
CA THR A 219 -23.38 9.53 10.87
C THR A 219 -22.69 9.07 12.15
N PHE A 220 -23.42 8.37 13.03
CA PHE A 220 -22.91 7.89 14.30
C PHE A 220 -21.71 6.95 14.14
N TYR A 221 -21.86 5.88 13.35
CA TYR A 221 -20.80 4.90 13.16
C TYR A 221 -19.63 5.43 12.32
N SER A 222 -19.86 6.38 11.41
CA SER A 222 -18.77 7.07 10.71
C SER A 222 -17.96 7.96 11.65
N CYS A 223 -18.60 8.68 12.57
CA CYS A 223 -17.91 9.45 13.61
C CYS A 223 -17.14 8.52 14.56
N LEU A 224 -17.75 7.43 15.01
CA LEU A 224 -17.09 6.45 15.88
C LEU A 224 -15.85 5.83 15.20
N TYR A 225 -15.96 5.47 13.92
CA TYR A 225 -14.81 5.05 13.13
C TYR A 225 -13.67 6.07 13.18
N ARG A 226 -13.95 7.37 12.97
CA ARG A 226 -12.94 8.43 12.99
C ARG A 226 -12.25 8.59 14.35
N VAL A 227 -12.98 8.44 15.45
CA VAL A 227 -12.43 8.49 16.82
C VAL A 227 -11.45 7.36 17.07
N LEU A 228 -11.67 6.20 16.45
CA LEU A 228 -10.85 4.99 16.67
C LEU A 228 -9.56 4.94 15.83
N LEU A 229 -9.32 5.93 14.96
CA LEU A 229 -8.10 5.95 14.11
C LEU A 229 -6.87 6.53 14.82
N PHE A 230 -7.06 7.43 15.80
CA PHE A 230 -5.97 8.17 16.44
C PHE A 230 -6.10 8.17 17.97
N PRO A 231 -4.98 8.14 18.72
CA PRO A 231 -3.61 7.97 18.23
C PRO A 231 -3.39 6.55 17.69
N ARG A 232 -2.52 6.42 16.68
CA ARG A 232 -2.16 5.10 16.16
C ARG A 232 -1.15 4.40 17.06
N GLU A 233 -1.10 3.09 16.98
CA GLU A 233 -0.04 2.30 17.60
C GLU A 233 1.31 2.62 16.93
N PHE A 234 2.35 2.80 17.74
CA PHE A 234 3.73 3.06 17.28
C PHE A 234 4.75 2.14 17.96
N TYR A 235 4.29 0.94 18.31
CA TYR A 235 5.10 -0.13 18.84
C TYR A 235 4.96 -1.34 17.91
N GLU A 236 5.98 -2.20 17.89
CA GLU A 236 6.04 -3.39 17.06
C GLU A 236 6.41 -4.59 17.93
N PHE A 237 6.04 -5.80 17.50
CA PHE A 237 6.29 -7.03 18.25
C PHE A 237 7.53 -7.71 17.69
N ASP A 238 8.50 -7.96 18.56
CA ASP A 238 9.69 -8.75 18.26
C ASP A 238 9.34 -10.22 17.94
N LYS A 239 10.33 -11.10 17.82
CA LYS A 239 10.10 -12.51 17.47
C LYS A 239 9.40 -13.33 18.56
N SER A 240 9.41 -12.88 19.81
CA SER A 240 8.98 -13.65 20.99
C SER A 240 7.50 -13.56 21.31
#